data_AF-A0A1H2RL29-F1
#
_entry.id   AF-A0A1H2RL29-F1
#
_cell.length_a   1.000
_cell.length_b   1.000
_cell.length_c   1.000
_cell.angle_alpha   90.00
_cell.angle_beta   90.00
_cell.angle_gamma   90.00
#
_symmetry.space_group_name_H-M   'P 1'
#
loop_
_entity.id
_entity.type
_entity.pdbx_description
1 polymer ?
#
loop_
_entity_poly.entity_id
_entity_poly.type
_entity_poly.pdbx_seq_one_letter_code
_entity_poly.pdbx_strand_id
1 'polypeptide(L)'
;MENFNNNRYERAKERVECMKSFYMNLTAYVLVISLLAFINYRTTSFAWVLFPALGWGMGLIGHWMSAFGNNPILGKDWERRKIEELMNNKEF
;
A
#
# COMPACT_ATOMS: atom_id res chain seq x y z
N MET A 1 29.73 15.45 -11.52
CA MET A 1 28.39 15.02 -12.00
C MET A 1 28.02 13.71 -11.31
N GLU A 2 27.81 13.71 -9.99
CA GLU A 2 27.65 12.46 -9.21
C GLU A 2 26.36 12.40 -8.37
N ASN A 3 25.65 13.52 -8.20
CA ASN A 3 24.49 13.60 -7.30
C ASN A 3 23.12 13.20 -7.93
N PHE A 4 23.02 13.13 -9.25
CA PHE A 4 21.74 12.80 -9.93
C PHE A 4 21.37 11.32 -9.84
N ASN A 5 22.35 10.42 -9.69
CA ASN A 5 22.09 8.97 -9.62
C ASN A 5 21.56 8.54 -8.24
N ASN A 6 22.09 9.10 -7.15
CA ASN A 6 21.67 8.75 -5.79
C ASN A 6 20.19 9.08 -5.54
N ASN A 7 19.73 10.24 -6.01
CA ASN A 7 18.35 10.68 -5.81
C ASN A 7 17.33 9.82 -6.59
N ARG A 8 17.69 9.31 -7.77
CA ARG A 8 16.84 8.33 -8.50
C ARG A 8 16.81 6.97 -7.81
N TYR A 9 17.92 6.57 -7.19
CA TYR A 9 18.03 5.32 -6.45
C TYR A 9 17.24 5.34 -5.15
N GLU A 10 17.31 6.42 -4.37
CA GLU A 10 16.51 6.60 -3.14
C GLU A 10 15.01 6.58 -3.43
N ARG A 11 14.57 7.27 -4.48
CA ARG A 11 13.15 7.31 -4.86
C ARG A 11 12.64 5.98 -5.40
N ALA A 12 13.51 5.19 -6.03
CA ALA A 12 13.19 3.81 -6.39
C ALA A 12 13.08 2.93 -5.13
N LYS A 13 13.94 3.15 -4.14
CA LYS A 13 13.98 2.40 -2.89
C LYS A 13 12.76 2.66 -2.00
N GLU A 14 12.36 3.92 -1.83
CA GLU A 14 11.15 4.29 -1.08
C GLU A 14 9.88 3.65 -1.69
N ARG A 15 9.79 3.61 -3.03
CA ARG A 15 8.67 2.94 -3.71
C ARG A 15 8.64 1.44 -3.43
N VAL A 16 9.80 0.80 -3.43
CA VAL A 16 9.91 -0.63 -3.11
C VAL A 16 9.53 -0.89 -1.66
N GLU A 17 9.96 -0.05 -0.72
CA GLU A 17 9.62 -0.19 0.71
C GLU A 17 8.12 -0.01 0.97
N CYS A 18 7.48 0.96 0.31
CA CYS A 18 6.04 1.20 0.42
C CYS A 18 5.23 0.00 -0.11
N MET A 19 5.62 -0.55 -1.27
CA MET A 19 5.05 -1.78 -1.81
C MET A 19 5.28 -2.98 -0.88
N LYS A 20 6.48 -3.11 -0.30
CA LYS A 20 6.82 -4.22 0.61
C LYS A 20 5.95 -4.22 1.86
N SER A 21 5.69 -3.04 2.43
CA SER A 21 4.79 -2.87 3.58
C SER A 21 3.34 -3.28 3.26
N PHE A 22 2.86 -2.90 2.06
CA PHE A 22 1.55 -3.34 1.58
C PHE A 22 1.47 -4.87 1.39
N TYR A 23 2.46 -5.47 0.74
CA TYR A 23 2.50 -6.92 0.52
C TYR A 23 2.57 -7.70 1.83
N MET A 24 3.28 -7.20 2.85
CA MET A 24 3.28 -7.82 4.18
C MET A 24 1.89 -7.80 4.82
N ASN A 25 1.19 -6.66 4.77
CA ASN A 25 -0.19 -6.55 5.28
C ASN A 25 -1.17 -7.44 4.50
N LEU A 26 -1.07 -7.48 3.17
CA LEU A 26 -1.89 -8.34 2.32
C LEU A 26 -1.63 -9.82 2.61
N THR A 27 -0.37 -10.23 2.77
CA THR A 27 -0.01 -11.61 3.10
C THR A 27 -0.57 -12.00 4.46
N ALA A 28 -0.41 -11.14 5.47
CA ALA A 28 -0.99 -11.35 6.80
C ALA A 28 -2.52 -11.46 6.73
N TYR A 29 -3.19 -10.59 5.96
CA TYR A 29 -4.63 -10.63 5.74
C TYR A 29 -5.08 -11.96 5.12
N VAL A 30 -4.43 -12.42 4.04
CA VAL A 30 -4.77 -13.69 3.39
C VAL A 30 -4.57 -14.87 4.34
N LEU A 31 -3.47 -14.91 5.09
CA LEU A 31 -3.21 -15.98 6.05
C LEU A 31 -4.24 -16.01 7.17
N VAL A 32 -4.55 -14.85 7.77
CA VAL A 32 -5.52 -14.73 8.86
C VAL A 32 -6.92 -15.09 8.38
N ILE A 33 -7.39 -14.52 7.27
CA ILE A 33 -8.72 -14.82 6.72
C ILE A 33 -8.84 -16.30 6.31
N SER A 34 -7.78 -16.91 5.75
CA SER A 34 -7.78 -18.34 5.42
C SER A 34 -7.90 -19.21 6.67
N LEU A 35 -7.19 -18.86 7.76
CA LEU A 35 -7.29 -19.55 9.04
C LEU A 35 -8.70 -19.42 9.64
N LEU A 36 -9.26 -18.20 9.65
CA LEU A 36 -10.62 -17.97 10.13
C LEU A 36 -11.67 -18.68 9.27
N ALA A 37 -11.49 -18.72 7.95
CA ALA A 37 -12.40 -19.41 7.03
C ALA A 37 -12.39 -20.91 7.30
N PHE A 38 -11.22 -21.49 7.57
CA PHE A 38 -11.08 -22.89 7.97
C PHE A 38 -11.80 -23.17 9.30
N ILE A 39 -11.63 -22.32 10.31
CA ILE A 39 -12.32 -22.46 11.61
C ILE A 39 -13.84 -22.32 11.43
N ASN A 40 -14.28 -21.36 10.61
CA ASN A 40 -15.68 -21.13 10.31
C ASN A 40 -16.31 -22.38 9.68
N TYR A 41 -15.68 -22.92 8.64
CA TYR A 41 -16.11 -24.13 7.95
C TYR A 41 -16.25 -25.34 8.88
N ARG A 42 -15.40 -25.43 9.91
CA ARG A 42 -15.41 -26.55 10.87
C ARG A 42 -16.40 -26.38 12.03
N THR A 43 -16.71 -25.14 12.41
CA THR A 43 -17.43 -24.87 13.66
C THR A 43 -18.90 -24.55 13.45
N THR A 44 -19.25 -23.84 12.37
CA THR A 44 -20.56 -23.20 12.24
C THR A 44 -21.01 -23.14 10.78
N SER A 45 -22.30 -23.37 10.50
CA SER A 45 -22.91 -23.23 9.17
C SER A 45 -23.09 -21.78 8.70
N PHE A 46 -22.80 -20.81 9.57
CA PHE A 46 -22.88 -19.37 9.32
C PHE A 46 -21.49 -18.76 9.07
N ALA A 47 -21.34 -18.11 7.92
CA ALA A 47 -20.09 -17.51 7.44
C ALA A 47 -19.71 -16.19 8.15
N TRP A 48 -19.60 -16.22 9.50
CA TRP A 48 -19.13 -15.09 10.31
C TRP A 48 -17.75 -14.57 9.87
N VAL A 49 -16.94 -15.34 9.15
CA VAL A 49 -15.65 -14.87 8.59
C VAL A 49 -15.81 -13.69 7.63
N LEU A 50 -16.99 -13.50 7.04
CA LEU A 50 -17.28 -12.37 6.15
C LEU A 50 -17.17 -11.02 6.86
N PHE A 51 -17.50 -10.93 8.16
CA PHE A 51 -17.41 -9.68 8.91
C PHE A 51 -15.96 -9.17 9.05
N PRO A 52 -14.99 -9.95 9.57
CA PRO A 52 -13.60 -9.53 9.60
C PRO A 52 -13.00 -9.45 8.19
N ALA A 53 -13.39 -10.31 7.25
CA ALA A 53 -12.91 -10.22 5.87
C ALA A 53 -13.30 -8.88 5.22
N LEU A 54 -14.56 -8.45 5.35
CA LEU A 54 -15.04 -7.19 4.77
C LEU A 54 -14.51 -5.97 5.53
N GLY A 55 -14.56 -5.98 6.86
CA GLY A 55 -14.09 -4.85 7.67
C GLY A 55 -12.60 -4.59 7.50
N TRP A 56 -11.78 -5.64 7.57
CA TRP A 56 -10.33 -5.53 7.39
C TRP A 56 -9.95 -5.38 5.91
N GLY A 57 -10.72 -5.98 5.00
CA GLY A 57 -10.57 -5.84 3.55
C GLY A 57 -10.77 -4.40 3.07
N MET A 58 -11.74 -3.65 3.62
CA MET A 58 -11.92 -2.24 3.30
C MET A 58 -10.70 -1.39 3.69
N GLY A 59 -10.11 -1.64 4.87
CA GLY A 59 -8.87 -0.98 5.29
C GLY A 59 -7.68 -1.30 4.37
N LEU A 60 -7.60 -2.55 3.91
CA LEU A 60 -6.57 -3.01 2.99
C LEU A 60 -6.69 -2.35 1.60
N ILE A 61 -7.91 -2.12 1.11
CA ILE A 61 -8.17 -1.40 -0.15
C ILE A 61 -7.69 0.06 -0.03
N GLY A 62 -7.91 0.72 1.11
CA GLY A 62 -7.35 2.05 1.37
C GLY A 62 -5.83 2.08 1.33
N HIS A 63 -5.19 1.09 1.96
CA HIS A 63 -3.73 0.94 1.94
C HIS A 63 -3.20 0.62 0.54
N TRP A 64 -3.94 -0.19 -0.24
CA TRP A 64 -3.60 -0.53 -1.61
C TRP A 64 -3.63 0.69 -2.53
N MET A 65 -4.68 1.52 -2.42
CA MET A 65 -4.79 2.76 -3.19
C MET A 65 -3.63 3.71 -2.87
N SER A 66 -3.22 3.79 -1.60
CA SER A 66 -2.07 4.58 -1.17
C SER A 66 -0.75 4.01 -1.70
N ALA A 67 -0.51 2.70 -1.59
CA ALA A 67 0.74 2.05 -1.98
C ALA A 67 0.94 1.96 -3.51
N PHE A 68 -0.13 1.81 -4.30
CA PHE A 68 -0.04 1.80 -5.76
C PHE A 68 -0.03 3.21 -6.40
N GLY A 69 -0.28 4.26 -5.59
CA GLY A 69 -0.34 5.65 -6.07
C GLY A 69 -1.59 5.95 -6.90
N ASN A 70 -2.66 5.17 -6.69
CA ASN A 70 -3.94 5.35 -7.37
C ASN A 70 -4.87 6.16 -6.45
N ASN A 71 -4.43 7.34 -6.05
CA ASN A 71 -5.32 8.31 -5.42
C ASN A 71 -6.12 8.97 -6.56
N PRO A 72 -7.45 8.75 -6.68
CA PRO A 72 -8.25 9.38 -7.74
C PRO A 72 -8.28 10.91 -7.64
N ILE A 73 -7.83 11.49 -6.51
CA ILE A 73 -7.86 12.93 -6.21
C ILE A 73 -6.48 13.60 -6.43
N LEU A 74 -5.38 12.91 -6.15
CA LEU A 74 -4.01 13.44 -6.27
C LEU A 74 -3.13 12.37 -6.91
N GLY A 75 -3.24 12.22 -8.22
CA GLY A 75 -2.52 11.19 -8.96
C GLY A 75 -0.99 11.30 -8.82
N LYS A 76 -0.30 10.22 -9.18
CA LYS A 76 1.17 10.07 -9.25
C LYS A 76 1.88 11.25 -9.94
N ASP A 77 1.19 11.94 -10.84
CA ASP A 77 1.66 13.16 -11.51
C ASP A 77 1.71 14.39 -10.58
N TRP A 78 0.81 14.52 -9.60
CA TRP A 78 0.85 15.59 -8.61
C TRP A 78 2.04 15.43 -7.67
N GLU A 79 2.29 14.23 -7.14
CA GLU A 79 3.49 13.94 -6.33
C GLU A 79 4.77 14.23 -7.12
N ARG A 80 4.82 13.75 -8.38
CA ARG A 80 5.97 13.98 -9.24
C ARG A 80 6.20 15.48 -9.50
N ARG A 81 5.13 16.24 -9.80
CA ARG A 81 5.21 17.69 -9.97
C ARG A 81 5.60 18.40 -8.69
N LYS A 82 5.11 17.98 -7.53
CA LYS A 82 5.42 18.64 -6.25
C LYS A 82 6.87 18.42 -5.83
N ILE A 83 7.41 17.24 -6.08
CA ILE A 83 8.84 17.00 -5.82
C ILE A 83 9.72 17.70 -6.87
N GLU A 84 9.29 17.76 -8.14
CA GLU A 84 9.97 18.60 -9.15
C GLU A 84 9.93 20.08 -8.77
N GLU A 85 8.79 20.59 -8.27
CA GLU A 85 8.67 21.95 -7.73
C GLU A 85 9.58 22.19 -6.52
N LEU A 86 9.62 21.27 -5.54
CA LEU A 86 10.50 21.41 -4.37
C LEU A 86 11.99 21.31 -4.73
N MET A 87 12.35 20.55 -5.77
CA MET A 87 13.73 20.48 -6.28
C MET A 87 14.11 21.71 -7.13
N ASN A 88 13.15 22.32 -7.83
CA ASN A 88 13.38 23.54 -8.61
C ASN A 88 13.29 24.82 -7.78
N ASN A 89 12.49 24.83 -6.70
CA ASN A 89 12.52 25.86 -5.66
C ASN A 89 13.75 25.70 -4.77
N LYS A 90 14.93 25.75 -5.39
CA LYS A 90 16.15 26.15 -4.71
C LYS A 90 16.00 27.60 -4.22
N GLU A 91 15.26 27.78 -3.14
CA GLU A 91 15.46 28.86 -2.17
C GLU A 91 16.35 28.36 -1.02
N PHE A 92 17.45 27.68 -1.38
CA PHE A 92 18.67 27.57 -0.59
C PHE A 92 19.86 27.60 -1.54
#